data_AF-A0A848EE93-F1
#
_entry.id   AF-A0A848EE93-F1
#
_cell.length_a   1.000
_cell.length_b   1.000
_cell.length_c   1.000
_cell.angle_alpha   90.00
_cell.angle_beta   90.00
_cell.angle_gamma   90.00
#
_symmetry.space_group_name_H-M   'P 1'
#
loop_
_entity.id
_entity.type
_entity.pdbx_description
1 polymer ?
#
loop_
_entity_poly.entity_id
_entity_poly.type
_entity_poly.pdbx_seq_one_letter_code
_entity_poly.pdbx_strand_id
1 'polypeptide(L)' 'MIEVVEDPQTGHFRLVTRDGETLAITTTRAAAGDLVDLLMEAWEDALAAAVARARMKHGAAIIEPR' A
#
# COMPACT_ATOMS: atom_id res chain seq x y z
N MET A 1 2.64 -0.35 6.68
CA MET A 1 3.14 -1.73 6.59
C MET A 1 1.95 -2.59 6.23
N ILE A 2 2.07 -3.35 5.14
CA ILE A 2 1.05 -4.30 4.69
C ILE A 2 1.55 -5.69 5.07
N GLU A 3 0.69 -6.48 5.72
CA GLU A 3 1.00 -7.85 6.10
C GLU A 3 0.14 -8.83 5.30
N VAL A 4 0.68 -10.01 5.01
CA VAL A 4 -0.07 -11.09 4.37
C VAL A 4 -0.43 -12.12 5.44
N VAL A 5 -1.73 -12.28 5.69
CA VAL A 5 -2.28 -13.19 6.70
C VAL A 5 -3.10 -14.27 6.03
N GLU A 6 -2.80 -15.53 6.32
CA GLU A 6 -3.60 -16.66 5.86
C GLU A 6 -4.87 -16.79 6.71
N ASP A 7 -6.02 -16.99 6.06
CA ASP A 7 -7.25 -17.39 6.72
C ASP A 7 -7.36 -18.93 6.72
N PRO A 8 -7.20 -19.59 7.89
CA PRO A 8 -7.20 -21.05 7.98
C PRO A 8 -8.54 -21.69 7.65
N GLN A 9 -9.65 -20.94 7.62
CA GLN A 9 -10.97 -21.48 7.28
C GLN A 9 -11.17 -21.58 5.76
N THR A 10 -10.58 -20.64 5.01
CA THR A 10 -10.78 -20.53 3.56
C THR A 10 -9.54 -20.91 2.76
N GLY A 11 -8.36 -20.95 3.38
CA GLY A 11 -7.08 -21.10 2.69
C GLY A 11 -6.68 -19.88 1.85
N HIS A 12 -7.40 -18.76 1.99
CA HIS A 12 -7.10 -17.52 1.28
C HIS A 12 -6.08 -16.68 2.04
N PHE A 13 -5.46 -15.73 1.33
CA PHE A 13 -4.47 -14.81 1.88
C PHE A 13 -5.02 -13.40 1.84
N ARG A 14 -5.01 -12.72 2.98
CA ARG A 14 -5.48 -11.34 3.12
C ARG A 14 -4.30 -10.41 3.24
N LEU A 15 -4.34 -9.31 2.50
CA LEU A 15 -3.44 -8.18 2.70
C LEU A 15 -4.09 -7.27 3.73
N VAL A 16 -3.43 -7.06 4.86
CA VAL A 16 -3.96 -6.25 5.96
C VAL A 16 -3.05 -5.07 6.27
N THR A 17 -3.64 -3.92 6.61
CA THR A 17 -2.90 -2.79 7.15
C THR A 17 -2.46 -3.07 8.59
N ARG A 18 -1.57 -2.23 9.12
CA ARG A 18 -1.18 -2.26 10.54
C ARG A 18 -2.39 -2.15 11.48
N ASP A 19 -3.45 -1.47 11.05
CA ASP A 19 -4.67 -1.26 11.83
C ASP A 19 -5.68 -2.41 11.66
N GLY A 20 -5.31 -3.45 10.90
CA GLY A 20 -6.12 -4.65 10.69
C GLY A 20 -7.15 -4.54 9.56
N GLU A 21 -7.15 -3.46 8.80
CA GLU A 21 -8.06 -3.29 7.65
C GLU A 21 -7.63 -4.20 6.50
N THR A 22 -8.57 -4.93 5.90
CA THR A 22 -8.28 -5.80 4.75
C THR A 22 -8.31 -4.97 3.46
N LEU A 23 -7.18 -4.93 2.76
CA LEU A 23 -7.02 -4.24 1.47
C LEU A 23 -7.42 -5.13 0.30
N ALA A 24 -7.09 -6.42 0.37
CA ALA A 24 -7.35 -7.41 -0.68
C ALA A 24 -7.37 -8.83 -0.12
N ILE A 25 -7.98 -9.74 -0.88
CA ILE A 25 -8.00 -11.18 -0.62
C ILE A 25 -7.54 -11.88 -1.89
N THR A 26 -6.57 -12.78 -1.78
CA THR A 26 -6.08 -13.61 -2.88
C THR A 26 -6.19 -15.08 -2.52
N THR A 27 -6.17 -15.94 -3.54
CA THR A 27 -6.26 -17.40 -3.37
C THR A 27 -4.89 -18.06 -3.18
N THR A 28 -3.78 -17.35 -3.43
CA THR A 28 -2.43 -17.90 -3.28
C THR A 28 -1.49 -16.90 -2.61
N ARG A 29 -0.52 -17.43 -1.87
CA ARG A 29 0.51 -16.62 -1.21
C ARG A 29 1.38 -15.85 -2.20
N ALA A 30 1.66 -16.44 -3.36
CA ALA A 30 2.41 -15.79 -4.42
C ALA A 30 1.68 -14.55 -4.95
N ALA A 31 0.39 -14.67 -5.28
CA ALA A 31 -0.41 -13.53 -5.73
C ALA A 31 -0.55 -12.45 -4.64
N ALA A 32 -0.60 -12.85 -3.36
CA ALA A 32 -0.57 -11.88 -2.27
C ALA A 32 0.76 -11.11 -2.21
N GLY A 33 1.89 -11.80 -2.35
CA GLY A 33 3.22 -11.19 -2.40
C GLY A 33 3.36 -10.21 -3.57
N ASP A 34 3.06 -10.66 -4.78
CA ASP A 34 3.12 -9.82 -5.99
C ASP A 34 2.25 -8.56 -5.84
N LEU A 35 1.06 -8.69 -5.25
CA LEU A 35 0.18 -7.55 -5.02
C LEU A 35 0.74 -6.58 -3.98
N VAL A 36 1.41 -7.06 -2.92
CA VAL A 36 2.09 -6.18 -1.97
C VAL A 36 3.18 -5.37 -2.66
N ASP A 37 4.00 -6.01 -3.49
CA ASP A 37 5.08 -5.33 -4.21
C ASP A 37 4.53 -4.26 -5.16
N LEU A 38 3.51 -4.60 -5.96
CA LEU A 38 2.85 -3.65 -6.87
C LEU A 38 2.19 -2.48 -6.11
N LEU A 39 1.60 -2.73 -4.94
CA LEU A 39 1.02 -1.67 -4.11
C LEU A 39 2.09 -0.73 -3.56
N MET A 40 3.25 -1.26 -3.18
CA MET A 40 4.37 -0.45 -2.71
C MET A 40 4.95 0.41 -3.83
N GLU A 41 5.13 -0.13 -5.03
CA GLU A 41 5.55 0.64 -6.21
C GLU A 41 4.56 1.76 -6.53
N ALA A 42 3.26 1.44 -6.58
CA ALA A 42 2.22 2.43 -6.86
C ALA A 42 2.10 3.51 -5.76
N TRP A 43 2.41 3.16 -4.51
CA TRP A 43 2.39 4.11 -3.40
C TRP A 43 3.46 5.20 -3.55
N GLU A 44 4.66 4.85 -4.01
CA GLU A 44 5.74 5.82 -4.21
C GLU A 44 5.36 6.87 -5.27
N ASP A 45 4.83 6.42 -6.40
CA ASP A 45 4.35 7.29 -7.48
C ASP A 45 3.20 8.19 -7.00
N ALA A 46 2.22 7.60 -6.29
CA ALA A 46 1.09 8.34 -5.74
C ALA A 46 1.52 9.40 -4.73
N LEU A 47 2.49 9.07 -3.86
CA LEU A 47 3.05 9.99 -2.88
C LEU A 47 3.78 11.15 -3.57
N ALA A 48 4.64 10.87 -4.54
CA ALA A 48 5.36 11.89 -5.29
C ALA A 48 4.39 12.85 -5.99
N ALA A 49 3.35 12.32 -6.64
CA ALA A 49 2.31 13.12 -7.28
C ALA A 49 1.52 13.97 -6.28
N ALA A 50 1.17 13.42 -5.11
CA ALA A 50 0.46 14.14 -4.06
C ALA A 50 1.30 15.29 -3.49
N VAL A 51 2.58 15.04 -3.20
CA VAL A 51 3.53 16.04 -2.71
C VAL A 51 3.70 17.16 -3.73
N ALA A 52 3.92 16.84 -5.01
CA ALA A 52 4.05 17.84 -6.07
C ALA A 52 2.80 18.73 -6.19
N ARG A 53 1.60 18.14 -6.16
CA ARG A 53 0.33 18.88 -6.19
C ARG A 53 0.15 19.76 -4.96
N ALA A 54 0.45 19.26 -3.78
CA ALA A 54 0.38 20.03 -2.54
C ALA A 54 1.35 21.21 -2.57
N ARG A 55 2.58 21.01 -3.08
CA ARG A 55 3.59 22.07 -3.24
C ARG A 55 3.15 23.12 -4.25
N MET A 56 2.55 22.74 -5.37
CA MET A 56 1.97 23.71 -6.31
C MET A 56 0.88 24.57 -5.67
N LYS A 57 0.06 23.98 -4.80
CA LYS A 57 -1.07 24.66 -4.15
C LYS A 57 -0.68 25.52 -2.95
N HIS A 58 0.31 25.07 -2.16
CA HIS A 58 0.65 25.66 -0.87
C HIS A 58 2.10 26.18 -0.80
N GLY A 59 2.87 26.08 -1.88
CA GLY A 59 4.21 26.63 -2.02
C GLY A 59 5.24 25.96 -1.11
N ALA A 60 6.07 26.78 -0.46
CA ALA A 60 7.20 26.34 0.38
C ALA A 60 6.79 25.65 1.69
N ALA A 61 5.49 25.57 2.01
CA ALA A 61 5.00 24.86 3.19
C ALA A 61 5.17 23.32 3.09
N ILE A 62 5.39 22.79 1.88
CA ILE A 62 5.63 21.37 1.66
C ILE A 62 7.13 21.14 1.46
N ILE A 63 7.75 20.45 2.42
CA ILE A 63 9.13 19.99 2.36
C ILE A 63 9.10 18.50 1.98
N GLU A 64 9.78 18.14 0.90
CA GLU A 64 9.98 16.73 0.55
C GLU A 64 10.78 16.05 1.67
N PRO A 65 10.28 14.93 2.24
CA PRO A 65 11.10 14.13 3.14
C PRO A 65 12.32 13.60 2.35
N ARG A 66 13.51 13.79 2.92
CA ARG A 66 14.76 13.22 2.40
C ARG A 66 14.88 11.75 2.74
#